data_AF-A0AAW8DL38-F1
#
_entry.id   AF-A0AAW8DL38-F1
#
_cell.length_a   1.000
_cell.length_b   1.000
_cell.length_c   1.000
_cell.angle_alpha   90.00
_cell.angle_beta   90.00
_cell.angle_gamma   90.00
#
_symmetry.space_group_name_H-M   'P 1'
#
loop_
_entity.id
_entity.type
_entity.pdbx_description
1 polymer ?
#
loop_
_entity_poly.entity_id
_entity_poly.type
_entity_poly.pdbx_seq_one_letter_code
_entity_poly.pdbx_strand_id
1 'polypeptide(L)'
;MGKQWWSSWVLAVTPYGVLLRLLIDGRISGEEFEVVFLPLYKKDSTQWSPEIFDVLDGLFADVDDFCSDPDLLIKVGGIDELELRRRATLAFERLSALAG
;
A
#
# COMPACT_ATOMS: atom_id res chain seq x y z
N MET A 1 19.57 -12.11 -10.68
CA MET A 1 19.12 -10.77 -11.12
C MET A 1 17.60 -10.77 -11.21
N GLY A 2 16.91 -10.03 -10.33
CA GLY A 2 15.46 -9.92 -10.35
C GLY A 2 15.00 -9.04 -11.51
N LYS A 3 13.96 -9.46 -12.24
CA LYS A 3 13.38 -8.66 -13.33
C LYS A 3 12.94 -7.31 -12.77
N GLN A 4 13.29 -6.24 -13.48
CA GLN A 4 12.95 -4.86 -13.13
C GLN A 4 11.45 -4.64 -13.40
N TRP A 5 10.64 -5.02 -12.41
CA TRP A 5 9.17 -4.99 -12.45
C TRP A 5 8.62 -3.59 -12.76
N TRP A 6 9.35 -2.51 -12.44
CA TRP A 6 8.96 -1.14 -12.76
C TRP A 6 8.93 -0.81 -14.26
N SER A 7 9.54 -1.63 -15.13
CA SER A 7 9.59 -1.35 -16.58
C SER A 7 8.26 -1.62 -17.30
N SER A 8 7.36 -2.39 -16.69
CA SER A 8 6.04 -2.69 -17.26
C SER A 8 4.91 -1.93 -16.60
N TRP A 9 5.18 -1.06 -15.60
CA TRP A 9 4.12 -0.33 -14.91
C TRP A 9 3.88 1.02 -15.59
N VAL A 10 2.62 1.45 -15.61
CA VAL A 10 2.31 2.87 -15.81
C VAL A 10 3.10 3.70 -14.79
N LEU A 11 3.92 4.65 -15.28
CA LEU A 11 4.83 5.45 -14.45
C LEU A 11 4.13 6.11 -13.25
N ALA A 12 2.87 6.51 -13.43
CA ALA A 12 2.07 7.13 -12.39
C ALA A 12 1.81 6.20 -11.18
N VAL A 13 1.70 4.88 -11.37
CA VAL A 13 1.41 3.91 -10.28
C VAL A 13 2.70 3.52 -9.53
N THR A 14 3.87 3.82 -10.11
CA THR A 14 5.18 3.44 -9.57
C THR A 14 5.41 3.87 -8.11
N PRO A 15 5.02 5.08 -7.66
CA PRO A 15 5.20 5.48 -6.25
C PRO A 15 4.51 4.52 -5.27
N TYR A 16 3.27 4.12 -5.56
CA TYR A 16 2.53 3.15 -4.75
C TYR A 16 3.19 1.77 -4.75
N GLY A 17 3.58 1.29 -5.95
CA GLY A 17 4.29 0.01 -6.08
C GLY A 17 5.58 -0.03 -5.27
N VAL A 18 6.36 1.06 -5.27
CA VAL A 18 7.62 1.16 -4.51
C VAL A 18 7.36 1.12 -3.01
N LEU A 19 6.41 1.91 -2.50
CA LEU A 19 6.07 1.90 -1.06
C LEU A 19 5.59 0.52 -0.60
N LEU A 20 4.70 -0.11 -1.38
CA LEU A 20 4.22 -1.45 -1.10
C LEU A 20 5.38 -2.45 -1.03
N ARG A 21 6.33 -2.38 -1.97
CA ARG A 21 7.49 -3.28 -1.96
C ARG A 21 8.39 -3.06 -0.75
N LEU A 22 8.63 -1.80 -0.37
CA LEU A 22 9.42 -1.48 0.82
C LEU A 22 8.77 -2.05 2.10
N LEU A 23 7.46 -1.92 2.24
CA LEU A 23 6.72 -2.52 3.34
C LEU A 23 6.82 -4.05 3.29
N ILE A 24 6.45 -4.68 2.17
CA ILE A 24 6.45 -6.16 2.00
C ILE A 24 7.82 -6.77 2.33
N ASP A 25 8.90 -6.16 1.83
CA ASP A 25 10.28 -6.65 2.03
C ASP A 25 10.85 -6.31 3.43
N GLY A 26 10.08 -5.66 4.30
CA GLY A 26 10.51 -5.27 5.65
C GLY A 26 11.60 -4.21 5.66
N ARG A 27 11.63 -3.36 4.62
CA ARG A 27 12.57 -2.24 4.52
C ARG A 27 12.08 -1.00 5.27
N ILE A 28 10.76 -0.91 5.48
CA ILE A 28 10.10 0.07 6.34
C ILE A 28 9.09 -0.65 7.24
N SER A 29 8.77 -0.04 8.38
CA SER A 29 7.71 -0.48 9.30
C SER A 29 6.32 -0.11 8.77
N GLY A 30 5.27 -0.62 9.43
CA GLY A 30 3.89 -0.20 9.16
C GLY A 30 3.68 1.30 9.42
N GLU A 31 4.26 1.82 10.50
CA GLU A 31 4.20 3.25 10.86
C GLU A 31 4.87 4.14 9.80
N GLU A 32 6.07 3.75 9.34
CA GLU A 32 6.78 4.49 8.30
C GLU A 32 6.01 4.45 6.98
N PHE A 33 5.39 3.31 6.65
CA PHE A 33 4.54 3.18 5.48
C PHE A 33 3.31 4.08 5.57
N GLU A 34 2.57 4.05 6.68
CA GLU A 34 1.39 4.90 6.92
C GLU A 34 1.71 6.38 6.74
N VAL A 35 2.78 6.85 7.40
CA VAL A 35 3.24 8.26 7.37
C VAL A 35 3.53 8.74 5.95
N VAL A 36 4.02 7.87 5.07
CA VAL A 36 4.32 8.23 3.68
C VAL A 36 3.14 8.00 2.74
N PHE A 37 2.39 6.91 2.93
CA PHE A 37 1.29 6.50 2.06
C PHE A 37 0.09 7.45 2.17
N LEU A 38 -0.38 7.76 3.40
CA LEU A 38 -1.59 8.56 3.57
C LEU A 38 -1.48 9.96 2.92
N PRO A 39 -0.38 10.71 3.08
CA PRO A 39 -0.23 12.00 2.41
C PRO A 39 -0.06 11.88 0.89
N LEU A 40 0.55 10.78 0.40
CA LEU A 40 0.67 10.52 -1.04
C LEU A 40 -0.71 10.35 -1.65
N TYR A 41 -1.53 9.45 -1.11
CA TYR A 41 -2.88 9.17 -1.60
C TYR A 41 -3.78 10.41 -1.52
N LYS A 42 -3.81 11.10 -0.38
CA LYS A 42 -4.66 12.29 -0.16
C LYS A 42 -4.33 13.46 -1.10
N LYS A 43 -3.13 13.50 -1.69
CA LYS A 43 -2.69 14.56 -2.61
C LYS A 43 -2.66 14.11 -4.07
N ASP A 44 -2.94 12.84 -4.33
CA ASP A 44 -2.96 12.31 -5.68
C ASP A 44 -4.20 12.80 -6.43
N SER A 45 -3.98 13.63 -7.45
CA SER A 45 -5.04 14.15 -8.33
C SER A 45 -5.18 13.35 -9.62
N THR A 46 -4.49 12.20 -9.74
CA THR A 46 -4.54 11.36 -10.94
C THR A 46 -5.94 10.77 -11.09
N GLN A 47 -6.49 10.85 -12.30
CA GLN A 47 -7.74 10.16 -12.63
C GLN A 47 -7.43 8.70 -12.98
N TRP A 48 -7.47 7.85 -11.96
CA TRP A 48 -7.28 6.42 -12.11
C TRP A 48 -8.45 5.76 -12.85
N SER A 49 -8.17 4.62 -13.51
CA SER A 49 -9.26 3.74 -13.93
C SER A 49 -10.01 3.23 -12.68
N PRO A 50 -11.29 2.87 -12.79
CA PRO A 50 -12.06 2.35 -11.66
C PRO A 50 -11.35 1.21 -10.92
N GLU A 51 -10.71 0.30 -11.66
CA GLU A 51 -10.02 -0.86 -11.08
C GLU A 51 -8.78 -0.49 -10.27
N ILE A 52 -8.01 0.50 -10.73
CA ILE A 52 -6.83 0.99 -9.98
C ILE A 52 -7.30 1.79 -8.77
N PHE A 53 -8.32 2.64 -8.96
CA PHE A 53 -8.91 3.42 -7.87
C PHE A 53 -9.39 2.51 -6.74
N ASP A 54 -10.16 1.46 -7.05
CA ASP A 54 -10.68 0.52 -6.06
C ASP A 54 -9.57 -0.16 -5.25
N VAL A 55 -8.42 -0.46 -5.88
CA VAL A 55 -7.27 -1.05 -5.19
C VAL A 55 -6.59 -0.03 -4.28
N LEU A 56 -6.39 1.20 -4.74
CA LEU A 56 -5.76 2.25 -3.95
C LEU A 56 -6.64 2.73 -2.79
N ASP A 57 -7.95 2.82 -3.01
CA ASP A 57 -8.93 3.20 -2.00
C ASP A 57 -9.10 2.11 -0.93
N GLY A 58 -9.13 0.84 -1.34
CA GLY A 58 -9.09 -0.28 -0.40
C GLY A 58 -7.81 -0.28 0.45
N LEU A 59 -6.66 -0.06 -0.18
CA LEU A 59 -5.39 0.06 0.54
C LEU A 59 -5.38 1.27 1.48
N PHE A 60 -6.02 2.38 1.09
CA PHE A 60 -6.18 3.53 1.97
C PHE A 60 -6.98 3.19 3.23
N ALA A 61 -8.12 2.50 3.08
CA ALA A 61 -8.90 2.04 4.23
C ALA A 61 -8.09 1.10 5.13
N ASP A 62 -7.32 0.17 4.54
CA ASP A 62 -6.44 -0.72 5.30
C ASP A 62 -5.38 0.03 6.12
N VAL A 63 -4.80 1.09 5.54
CA VAL A 63 -3.78 1.90 6.21
C VAL A 63 -4.39 2.82 7.28
N ASP A 64 -5.60 3.34 7.06
CA ASP A 64 -6.32 4.14 8.06
C ASP A 64 -6.77 3.28 9.27
N ASP A 65 -7.03 1.99 9.04
CA ASP A 65 -7.34 0.99 10.08
C ASP A 65 -6.09 0.43 10.81
N PHE A 66 -4.88 0.78 10.38
CA PHE A 66 -3.65 0.26 10.98
C PHE A 66 -3.39 0.85 12.37
N CYS A 67 -2.96 0.01 13.30
CA CYS A 67 -2.51 0.43 14.61
C CYS A 67 -1.21 -0.29 15.00
N SER A 68 -0.14 0.47 15.25
CA SER A 68 1.17 -0.05 15.62
C SER A 68 1.30 -0.43 17.10
N ASP A 69 0.47 0.15 17.96
CA ASP A 69 0.46 -0.12 19.40
C ASP A 69 -0.48 -1.30 19.71
N PRO A 70 0.05 -2.48 20.14
CA PRO A 70 -0.77 -3.66 20.41
C PRO A 70 -1.79 -3.45 21.54
N ASP A 71 -1.46 -2.65 22.56
CA ASP A 71 -2.35 -2.39 23.69
C ASP A 71 -3.50 -1.46 23.27
N LEU A 72 -3.25 -0.56 22.33
CA LEU A 72 -4.27 0.29 21.73
C LEU A 72 -5.14 -0.50 20.74
N LEU A 73 -4.53 -1.31 19.87
CA LEU A 73 -5.20 -2.17 18.89
C LEU A 73 -6.26 -3.06 19.55
N ILE A 74 -5.96 -3.67 20.70
CA ILE A 74 -6.93 -4.49 21.46
C ILE A 74 -8.17 -3.67 21.85
N LYS A 75 -8.03 -2.36 22.09
CA LYS A 75 -9.12 -1.49 22.54
C LYS A 75 -9.92 -0.90 21.39
N VAL A 76 -9.25 -0.50 20.32
CA VAL A 76 -9.87 0.23 19.20
C VAL A 76 -10.23 -0.68 18.01
N GLY A 77 -9.67 -1.89 17.97
CA GLY A 77 -9.74 -2.75 16.78
C GLY A 77 -8.79 -2.26 15.69
N GLY A 78 -9.01 -2.72 14.46
CA GLY A 78 -8.16 -2.39 13.31
C GLY A 78 -7.25 -3.54 12.90
N ILE A 79 -6.13 -3.22 12.27
CA ILE A 79 -5.15 -4.21 11.80
C ILE A 79 -3.76 -3.96 12.37
N ASP A 80 -3.04 -5.05 12.65
CA ASP A 80 -1.63 -5.00 13.02
C ASP A 80 -0.72 -4.95 11.78
N GLU A 81 0.59 -4.85 12.02
CA GLU A 81 1.57 -4.77 10.94
C GLU A 81 1.63 -6.05 10.08
N LEU A 82 1.36 -7.21 10.69
CA LEU A 82 1.37 -8.48 9.96
C LEU A 82 0.23 -8.52 8.94
N GLU A 83 -0.97 -8.14 9.37
CA GLU A 83 -2.13 -8.05 8.50
C GLU A 83 -1.97 -6.93 7.47
N LEU A 84 -1.42 -5.77 7.85
CA LEU A 84 -1.10 -4.70 6.91
C LEU A 84 -0.14 -5.18 5.80
N ARG A 85 0.93 -5.91 6.13
CA ARG A 85 1.85 -6.51 5.15
C ARG A 85 1.15 -7.50 4.22
N ARG A 86 0.22 -8.30 4.76
CA ARG A 86 -0.59 -9.24 3.96
C ARG A 86 -1.47 -8.51 2.97
N ARG A 87 -2.19 -7.47 3.41
CA ARG A 87 -3.06 -6.66 2.54
C ARG A 87 -2.27 -5.87 1.51
N ALA A 88 -1.12 -5.31 1.89
CA ALA A 88 -0.17 -4.68 0.98
C ALA A 88 0.32 -5.64 -0.12
N THR A 89 0.58 -6.91 0.22
CA THR A 89 0.95 -7.92 -0.78
C THR A 89 -0.15 -8.13 -1.82
N LEU A 90 -1.41 -8.26 -1.36
CA LEU A 90 -2.56 -8.41 -2.25
C LEU A 90 -2.78 -7.17 -3.14
N ALA A 91 -2.64 -5.97 -2.58
CA ALA A 91 -2.73 -4.73 -3.34
C ALA A 91 -1.63 -4.65 -4.41
N PHE A 92 -0.39 -5.01 -4.07
CA PHE A 92 0.73 -5.04 -5.00
C PHE A 92 0.50 -5.99 -6.17
N GLU A 93 0.00 -7.21 -5.90
CA GLU A 93 -0.32 -8.19 -6.93
C GLU A 93 -1.41 -7.69 -7.88
N ARG A 94 -2.47 -7.07 -7.34
CA ARG A 94 -3.56 -6.49 -8.14
C ARG A 94 -3.08 -5.32 -9.00
N LEU A 95 -2.33 -4.38 -8.41
CA LEU A 95 -1.74 -3.27 -9.16
C LEU A 95 -0.79 -3.78 -10.26
N SER A 96 0.02 -4.80 -9.97
CA SER A 96 0.91 -5.41 -10.97
C SER A 96 0.15 -5.97 -12.17
N ALA A 97 -1.02 -6.56 -11.94
CA ALA A 97 -1.86 -7.14 -12.98
C ALA A 97 -2.61 -6.09 -13.81
N LEU A 98 -2.91 -4.93 -13.22
CA LEU A 98 -3.63 -3.83 -13.86
C LEU A 98 -2.70 -2.81 -14.54
N ALA A 99 -1.47 -2.68 -14.06
CA ALA A 99 -0.52 -1.67 -14.51
C ALA A 99 0.35 -2.13 -15.70
N GLY A 100 0.23 -3.39 -16.15
CA GLY A 100 0.93 -3.97 -17.30
C GLY A 100 0.09 -4.00 -18.56
#